data_AF-A0A017HPP1-F1
#
_entry.id   AF-A0A017HPP1-F1
#
_cell.length_a   1.000
_cell.length_b   1.000
_cell.length_c   1.000
_cell.angle_alpha   90.00
_cell.angle_beta   90.00
_cell.angle_gamma   90.00
#
_symmetry.space_group_name_H-M   'P 1'
#
loop_
_entity.id
_entity.type
_entity.pdbx_description
1 polymer ?
#
loop_
_entity_poly.entity_id
_entity_poly.type
_entity_poly.pdbx_seq_one_letter_code
_entity_poly.pdbx_strand_id
1 'polypeptide(L)'
;MAGAAEADRPEPWDGRGPGGYQLGAFPAPFLEWNDKFRDQVRRYWRGDPDMTRKLAMRISGSALKFDHDGRAATSSVNFLTAHDGFTLMDLVSYREKRNEANGEGNRDGHSHNNSDDLGIEGPTQDAAINAARARRRRNMMATLMLAQGTPMILAGDELGNSQRGNNNAYCQDNETGWVDWDHADAEFLEFCRRIVAFRRRHPILRQKRFLHSRSRVIDGQVDLFWRRADGEVMSEPDWNNLGQKLIAAEMRVASGTPDYLARAHREDALFAIFNVGGPDLVMLPELPLDRCWVLHVDTARPGLVPHRASRAVQVAADSVVVLALEPQPIVPRP
;
A
#
# COMPACT_ATOMS: atom_id res chain seq x y z
N MET A 1 -14.12 -27.10 20.82
CA MET A 1 -14.54 -27.33 19.43
C MET A 1 -14.02 -26.19 18.58
N ALA A 2 -12.83 -26.36 18.00
CA ALA A 2 -12.25 -25.43 17.03
C ALA A 2 -12.54 -26.01 15.64
N GLY A 3 -13.55 -25.47 14.97
CA GLY A 3 -13.91 -25.83 13.60
C GLY A 3 -13.41 -24.75 12.64
N ALA A 4 -12.76 -25.19 11.58
CA ALA A 4 -12.08 -24.39 10.57
C ALA A 4 -12.98 -23.30 9.94
N ALA A 5 -12.49 -22.06 9.95
CA ALA A 5 -12.91 -21.02 9.02
C ALA A 5 -11.81 -20.92 7.95
N GLU A 6 -11.74 -21.94 7.10
CA GLU A 6 -10.77 -21.99 6.01
C GLU A 6 -11.41 -21.36 4.76
N ALA A 7 -11.00 -20.11 4.55
CA ALA A 7 -11.03 -19.28 3.34
C ALA A 7 -11.80 -19.77 2.09
N ASP A 8 -13.01 -19.25 1.89
CA ASP A 8 -13.50 -18.95 0.54
C ASP A 8 -13.13 -17.50 0.18
N ARG A 9 -12.01 -17.35 -0.56
CA ARG A 9 -11.58 -16.08 -1.16
C ARG A 9 -11.66 -16.21 -2.67
N PRO A 10 -12.83 -16.01 -3.29
CA PRO A 10 -12.99 -16.19 -4.73
C PRO A 10 -12.14 -15.17 -5.48
N GLU A 11 -11.54 -15.63 -6.58
CA GLU A 11 -11.19 -14.74 -7.67
C GLU A 11 -12.49 -14.28 -8.30
N PRO A 12 -12.82 -12.97 -8.28
CA PRO A 12 -14.12 -12.50 -8.73
C PRO A 12 -14.21 -12.43 -10.26
N TRP A 13 -13.44 -13.25 -10.98
CA TRP A 13 -13.48 -13.42 -12.41
C TRP A 13 -13.43 -14.89 -12.78
N ASP A 14 -14.31 -15.31 -13.69
CA ASP A 14 -14.17 -16.57 -14.44
C ASP A 14 -13.86 -16.28 -15.92
N GLY A 15 -13.20 -17.23 -16.58
CA GLY A 15 -12.62 -17.05 -17.91
C GLY A 15 -13.63 -16.76 -19.02
N ARG A 16 -13.43 -15.62 -19.70
CA ARG A 16 -13.84 -15.31 -21.09
C ARG A 16 -15.35 -15.31 -21.46
N GLY A 17 -16.28 -15.39 -20.51
CA GLY A 17 -17.71 -15.18 -20.77
C GLY A 17 -18.17 -13.72 -20.63
N PRO A 18 -19.12 -13.21 -21.43
CA PRO A 18 -19.75 -11.92 -21.15
C PRO A 18 -20.47 -11.98 -19.80
N GLY A 19 -20.00 -11.18 -18.83
CA GLY A 19 -20.54 -11.15 -17.46
C GLY A 19 -19.67 -11.82 -16.39
N GLY A 20 -18.50 -12.38 -16.73
CA GLY A 20 -17.63 -13.09 -15.78
C GLY A 20 -16.89 -12.20 -14.76
N TYR A 21 -16.81 -10.88 -14.97
CA TYR A 21 -16.14 -9.97 -14.04
C TYR A 21 -17.10 -9.44 -12.97
N GLN A 22 -17.02 -10.02 -11.77
CA GLN A 22 -17.96 -9.85 -10.66
C GLN A 22 -17.28 -9.25 -9.42
N LEU A 23 -16.21 -8.47 -9.59
CA LEU A 23 -15.59 -7.75 -8.46
C LEU A 23 -16.68 -6.96 -7.72
N GLY A 24 -16.67 -6.99 -6.40
CA GLY A 24 -17.65 -6.40 -5.48
C GLY A 24 -19.00 -7.12 -5.41
N ALA A 25 -19.33 -8.02 -6.33
CA ALA A 25 -20.68 -8.58 -6.43
C ALA A 25 -20.95 -9.77 -5.51
N PHE A 26 -19.93 -10.34 -4.86
CA PHE A 26 -20.15 -11.45 -3.94
C PHE A 26 -20.84 -10.96 -2.64
N PRO A 27 -21.78 -11.74 -2.08
CA PRO A 27 -22.43 -11.35 -0.83
C PRO A 27 -21.45 -11.39 0.35
N ALA A 28 -21.78 -10.73 1.46
CA ALA A 28 -21.12 -11.01 2.72
C ALA A 28 -21.34 -12.51 3.10
N PRO A 29 -20.35 -13.22 3.67
CA PRO A 29 -19.09 -12.72 4.25
C PRO A 29 -17.85 -12.87 3.35
N PHE A 30 -17.99 -13.10 2.04
CA PHE A 30 -16.85 -13.36 1.16
C PHE A 30 -15.86 -12.19 1.12
N LEU A 31 -14.56 -12.53 1.07
CA LEU A 31 -13.47 -11.58 0.83
C LEU A 31 -13.01 -11.74 -0.62
N GLU A 32 -12.79 -10.64 -1.33
CA GLU A 32 -12.48 -10.69 -2.75
C GLU A 32 -11.11 -10.13 -3.07
N TRP A 33 -10.42 -10.78 -4.00
CA TRP A 33 -9.13 -10.33 -4.52
C TRP A 33 -9.32 -9.07 -5.36
N ASN A 34 -8.67 -7.98 -4.94
CA ASN A 34 -8.79 -6.67 -5.57
C ASN A 34 -7.69 -6.48 -6.64
N ASP A 35 -7.93 -6.97 -7.85
CA ASP A 35 -7.05 -6.75 -9.02
C ASP A 35 -6.86 -5.27 -9.36
N LYS A 36 -7.88 -4.43 -9.13
CA LYS A 36 -7.77 -2.97 -9.31
C LYS A 36 -6.81 -2.34 -8.32
N PHE A 37 -6.71 -2.85 -7.09
CA PHE A 37 -5.69 -2.43 -6.14
C PHE A 37 -4.30 -2.74 -6.70
N ARG A 38 -4.08 -4.01 -7.10
CA ARG A 38 -2.83 -4.47 -7.70
C ARG A 38 -2.39 -3.57 -8.85
N ASP A 39 -3.25 -3.42 -9.86
CA ASP A 39 -2.88 -2.72 -11.09
C ASP A 39 -2.67 -1.22 -10.87
N GLN A 40 -3.53 -0.56 -10.09
CA GLN A 40 -3.46 0.89 -9.90
C GLN A 40 -2.30 1.31 -8.99
N VAL A 41 -1.96 0.50 -7.97
CA VAL A 41 -0.79 0.77 -7.13
C VAL A 41 0.50 0.53 -7.91
N ARG A 42 0.58 -0.54 -8.72
CA ARG A 42 1.71 -0.78 -9.62
C ARG A 42 1.93 0.40 -10.58
N ARG A 43 0.87 0.85 -11.24
CA ARG A 43 0.91 1.99 -12.18
C ARG A 43 1.26 3.31 -11.50
N TYR A 44 0.75 3.56 -10.29
CA TYR A 44 1.13 4.75 -9.52
C TYR A 44 2.64 4.78 -9.29
N TRP A 45 3.23 3.70 -8.78
CA TRP A 45 4.66 3.64 -8.48
C TRP A 45 5.57 3.54 -9.71
N ARG A 46 5.03 3.09 -10.85
CA ARG A 46 5.69 3.22 -12.16
C ARG A 46 5.78 4.68 -12.63
N GLY A 47 4.92 5.56 -12.10
CA GLY A 47 4.86 6.98 -12.48
C GLY A 47 3.88 7.27 -13.61
N ASP A 48 2.88 6.40 -13.84
CA ASP A 48 1.84 6.66 -14.84
C ASP A 48 1.05 7.94 -14.48
N PRO A 49 0.64 8.74 -15.49
CA PRO A 49 -0.21 9.91 -15.26
C PRO A 49 -1.61 9.52 -14.74
N ASP A 50 -2.30 10.44 -14.07
CA ASP A 50 -3.68 10.25 -13.56
C ASP A 50 -3.83 9.07 -12.58
N MET A 51 -2.80 8.79 -11.78
CA MET A 51 -2.84 7.72 -10.78
C MET A 51 -3.13 8.20 -9.36
N THR A 52 -2.92 9.47 -9.03
CA THR A 52 -3.07 9.98 -7.65
C THR A 52 -4.48 9.83 -7.09
N ARG A 53 -5.50 10.20 -7.87
CA ARG A 53 -6.91 9.99 -7.49
C ARG A 53 -7.25 8.50 -7.35
N LYS A 54 -6.73 7.67 -8.26
CA LYS A 54 -6.93 6.21 -8.23
C LYS A 54 -6.29 5.59 -6.99
N LEU A 55 -5.08 6.01 -6.64
CA LEU A 55 -4.39 5.60 -5.43
C LEU A 55 -5.19 5.97 -4.17
N ALA A 56 -5.72 7.20 -4.10
CA ALA A 56 -6.53 7.64 -2.97
C ALA A 56 -7.73 6.71 -2.73
N MET A 57 -8.43 6.33 -3.81
CA MET A 57 -9.55 5.38 -3.74
C MET A 57 -9.12 3.99 -3.25
N ARG A 58 -7.89 3.55 -3.57
CA ARG A 58 -7.36 2.25 -3.11
C ARG A 58 -6.95 2.28 -1.66
N ILE A 59 -6.31 3.35 -1.21
CA ILE A 59 -5.90 3.53 0.19
C ILE A 59 -7.12 3.61 1.11
N SER A 60 -8.23 4.24 0.69
CA SER A 60 -9.47 4.31 1.46
C SER A 60 -10.31 3.02 1.44
N GLY A 61 -9.78 1.91 0.90
CA GLY A 61 -10.41 0.60 0.94
C GLY A 61 -11.34 0.29 -0.24
N SER A 62 -11.26 1.06 -1.32
CA SER A 62 -12.11 0.87 -2.51
C SER A 62 -13.62 0.95 -2.20
N ALA A 63 -14.01 1.86 -1.29
CA ALA A 63 -15.38 2.00 -0.78
C ALA A 63 -16.45 2.05 -1.88
N LEU A 64 -16.22 2.76 -2.98
CA LEU A 64 -17.15 2.82 -4.12
C LEU A 64 -17.58 1.44 -4.68
N LYS A 65 -16.77 0.40 -4.45
CA LYS A 65 -17.02 -0.94 -4.97
C LYS A 65 -17.44 -1.95 -3.89
N PHE A 66 -17.04 -1.73 -2.64
CA PHE A 66 -17.27 -2.68 -1.55
C PHE A 66 -18.19 -2.14 -0.45
N ASP A 67 -18.53 -0.86 -0.44
CA ASP A 67 -19.41 -0.23 0.56
C ASP A 67 -20.88 -0.36 0.14
N HIS A 68 -21.36 -1.60 0.08
CA HIS A 68 -22.77 -1.95 -0.08
C HIS A 68 -23.06 -3.25 0.69
N ASP A 69 -24.34 -3.55 0.89
CA ASP A 69 -24.82 -4.80 1.50
C ASP A 69 -24.19 -5.16 2.86
N GLY A 70 -23.83 -4.14 3.64
CA GLY A 70 -23.28 -4.30 4.98
C GLY A 70 -21.85 -4.89 5.02
N ARG A 71 -21.14 -4.90 3.90
CA ARG A 71 -19.77 -5.41 3.81
C ARG A 71 -18.81 -4.54 4.61
N ALA A 72 -17.77 -5.17 5.14
CA ALA A 72 -16.73 -4.48 5.89
C ALA A 72 -15.63 -3.97 4.93
N ALA A 73 -14.91 -2.92 5.32
CA ALA A 73 -13.71 -2.48 4.60
C ALA A 73 -12.68 -3.61 4.44
N THR A 74 -12.67 -4.58 5.36
CA THR A 74 -11.84 -5.79 5.33
C THR A 74 -12.25 -6.79 4.25
N SER A 75 -13.39 -6.63 3.60
CA SER A 75 -13.85 -7.49 2.48
C SER A 75 -12.97 -7.39 1.25
N SER A 76 -12.21 -6.30 1.10
CA SER A 76 -11.23 -6.16 0.03
C SER A 76 -9.89 -6.80 0.41
N VAL A 77 -9.48 -7.84 -0.32
CA VAL A 77 -8.14 -8.41 -0.23
C VAL A 77 -7.23 -7.62 -1.16
N ASN A 78 -6.44 -6.73 -0.58
CA ASN A 78 -5.45 -5.92 -1.29
C ASN A 78 -4.18 -6.76 -1.47
N PHE A 79 -3.66 -6.81 -2.68
CA PHE A 79 -2.42 -7.51 -2.98
C PHE A 79 -1.67 -6.78 -4.09
N LEU A 80 -0.36 -6.93 -4.10
CA LEU A 80 0.51 -6.37 -5.13
C LEU A 80 0.99 -7.42 -6.09
N THR A 81 1.08 -8.67 -5.64
CA THR A 81 1.73 -9.81 -6.28
C THR A 81 1.00 -11.06 -5.77
N ALA A 82 0.98 -12.07 -6.63
CA ALA A 82 0.37 -13.36 -6.37
C ALA A 82 1.20 -14.42 -7.10
N HIS A 83 0.82 -15.69 -6.97
CA HIS A 83 1.44 -16.76 -7.76
C HIS A 83 1.30 -16.51 -9.28
N ASP A 84 0.18 -15.88 -9.68
CA ASP A 84 -0.04 -15.40 -11.03
C ASP A 84 0.63 -14.03 -11.26
N GLY A 85 1.60 -14.00 -12.18
CA GLY A 85 2.35 -12.81 -12.57
C GLY A 85 3.74 -12.74 -11.95
N PHE A 86 4.29 -11.53 -11.91
CA PHE A 86 5.61 -11.29 -11.31
C PHE A 86 5.58 -11.30 -9.79
N THR A 87 6.69 -11.75 -9.21
CA THR A 87 7.11 -11.44 -7.82
C THR A 87 7.33 -9.93 -7.65
N LEU A 88 7.47 -9.46 -6.41
CA LEU A 88 7.71 -8.04 -6.12
C LEU A 88 9.10 -7.60 -6.60
N MET A 89 10.08 -8.50 -6.58
CA MET A 89 11.42 -8.23 -7.11
C MET A 89 11.39 -8.14 -8.63
N ASP A 90 10.70 -9.05 -9.31
CA ASP A 90 10.64 -9.06 -10.78
C ASP A 90 9.82 -7.89 -11.32
N LEU A 91 8.77 -7.48 -10.59
CA LEU A 91 7.94 -6.32 -10.92
C LEU A 91 8.77 -5.02 -11.07
N VAL A 92 9.87 -4.89 -10.33
CA VAL A 92 10.79 -3.73 -10.40
C VAL A 92 12.06 -4.02 -11.21
N SER A 93 12.18 -5.21 -11.80
CA SER A 93 13.40 -5.65 -12.48
C SER A 93 13.18 -6.00 -13.95
N TYR A 94 11.94 -6.29 -14.37
CA TYR A 94 11.63 -6.74 -15.73
C TYR A 94 10.48 -5.93 -16.33
N ARG A 95 10.61 -5.58 -17.62
CA ARG A 95 9.54 -4.93 -18.37
C ARG A 95 8.72 -5.96 -19.13
N GLU A 96 9.38 -6.94 -19.74
CA GLU A 96 8.75 -7.99 -20.51
C GLU A 96 8.83 -9.34 -19.77
N LYS A 97 7.86 -10.21 -20.04
CA LYS A 97 7.86 -11.58 -19.52
C LYS A 97 8.91 -12.45 -20.22
N ARG A 98 9.50 -13.36 -19.44
CA ARG A 98 10.54 -14.31 -19.84
C ARG A 98 10.10 -15.73 -19.47
N ASN A 99 9.06 -16.21 -20.17
CA ASN A 99 8.46 -17.52 -19.93
C ASN A 99 9.01 -18.59 -20.89
N GLU A 100 10.15 -18.35 -21.53
CA GLU A 100 10.73 -19.29 -22.50
C GLU A 100 10.99 -20.67 -21.90
N ALA A 101 11.32 -20.73 -20.60
CA ALA A 101 11.53 -21.97 -19.86
C ALA A 101 10.26 -22.86 -19.77
N ASN A 102 9.07 -22.31 -20.00
CA ASN A 102 7.80 -23.05 -19.97
C ASN A 102 7.57 -23.88 -21.25
N GLY A 103 8.37 -23.66 -22.30
CA GLY A 103 8.27 -24.43 -23.55
C GLY A 103 7.17 -23.98 -24.51
N GLU A 104 6.41 -22.93 -24.17
CA GLU A 104 5.31 -22.41 -25.00
C GLU A 104 5.75 -21.24 -25.92
N GLY A 105 7.06 -21.01 -26.04
CA GLY A 105 7.61 -19.92 -26.85
C GLY A 105 7.20 -18.53 -26.35
N ASN A 106 7.14 -18.35 -25.02
CA ASN A 106 6.76 -17.10 -24.34
C ASN A 106 5.33 -16.61 -24.65
N ARG A 107 4.45 -17.49 -25.14
CA ARG A 107 3.04 -17.15 -25.45
C ARG A 107 2.15 -17.19 -24.23
N ASP A 108 2.53 -17.94 -23.21
CA ASP A 108 1.82 -18.12 -21.95
C ASP A 108 2.06 -16.96 -20.98
N GLY A 109 1.18 -16.77 -20.00
CA GLY A 109 1.25 -15.67 -19.04
C GLY A 109 0.73 -14.32 -19.56
N HIS A 110 0.37 -13.43 -18.63
CA HIS A 110 -0.19 -12.12 -18.96
C HIS A 110 0.87 -11.18 -19.53
N SER A 111 0.57 -10.42 -20.59
CA SER A 111 1.54 -9.47 -21.19
C SER A 111 1.49 -8.06 -20.59
N HIS A 112 0.48 -7.76 -19.76
CA HIS A 112 0.33 -6.44 -19.14
C HIS A 112 0.59 -6.53 -17.64
N ASN A 113 1.86 -6.43 -17.23
CA ASN A 113 2.28 -6.63 -15.83
C ASN A 113 2.27 -5.34 -15.00
N ASN A 114 2.21 -4.18 -15.65
CA ASN A 114 2.42 -2.87 -15.02
C ASN A 114 3.76 -2.76 -14.28
N SER A 115 4.79 -3.43 -14.81
CA SER A 115 6.15 -3.45 -14.28
C SER A 115 7.03 -2.38 -14.94
N ASP A 116 8.20 -2.16 -14.34
CA ASP A 116 9.25 -1.28 -14.85
C ASP A 116 10.60 -1.77 -14.33
N ASP A 117 11.61 -1.82 -15.20
CA ASP A 117 12.95 -2.32 -14.89
C ASP A 117 13.87 -1.23 -14.32
N LEU A 118 13.41 0.02 -14.32
CA LEU A 118 14.18 1.22 -13.95
C LEU A 118 15.44 1.43 -14.82
N GLY A 119 15.42 0.93 -16.06
CA GLY A 119 16.39 1.24 -17.11
C GLY A 119 17.27 0.07 -17.57
N ILE A 120 17.47 -0.97 -16.75
CA ILE A 120 18.23 -2.17 -17.14
C ILE A 120 17.40 -3.41 -16.84
N GLU A 121 17.05 -4.20 -17.85
CA GLU A 121 16.25 -5.41 -17.64
C GLU A 121 17.06 -6.50 -16.90
N GLY A 122 16.49 -7.05 -15.83
CA GLY A 122 17.06 -8.14 -15.03
C GLY A 122 18.11 -7.69 -14.00
N PRO A 123 18.93 -8.64 -13.48
CA PRO A 123 19.97 -8.37 -12.49
C PRO A 123 21.02 -7.37 -13.01
N THR A 124 21.46 -6.44 -12.16
CA THR A 124 22.45 -5.41 -12.51
C THR A 124 23.41 -5.14 -11.37
N GLN A 125 24.62 -4.67 -11.71
CA GLN A 125 25.62 -4.19 -10.75
C GLN A 125 25.53 -2.66 -10.53
N ASP A 126 24.64 -1.97 -11.24
CA ASP A 126 24.42 -0.53 -11.05
C ASP A 126 23.77 -0.26 -9.67
N ALA A 127 24.55 0.34 -8.78
CA ALA A 127 24.14 0.65 -7.42
C ALA A 127 22.97 1.65 -7.36
N ALA A 128 22.86 2.58 -8.31
CA ALA A 128 21.78 3.56 -8.34
C ALA A 128 20.45 2.89 -8.72
N ILE A 129 20.47 1.99 -9.71
CA ILE A 129 19.29 1.21 -10.11
C ILE A 129 18.86 0.28 -8.98
N ASN A 130 19.80 -0.45 -8.37
CA ASN A 130 19.49 -1.35 -7.25
C ASN A 130 18.90 -0.59 -6.05
N ALA A 131 19.44 0.59 -5.72
CA ALA A 131 18.88 1.45 -4.67
C ALA A 131 17.46 1.96 -5.01
N ALA A 132 17.21 2.30 -6.27
CA ALA A 132 15.89 2.73 -6.73
C ALA A 132 14.87 1.58 -6.71
N ARG A 133 15.27 0.36 -7.12
CA ARG A 133 14.46 -0.87 -7.01
C ARG A 133 14.10 -1.19 -5.57
N ALA A 134 15.10 -1.19 -4.68
CA ALA A 134 14.90 -1.44 -3.26
C ALA A 134 13.91 -0.43 -2.65
N ARG A 135 14.02 0.86 -3.04
CA ARG A 135 13.08 1.91 -2.61
C ARG A 135 11.67 1.67 -3.16
N ARG A 136 11.52 1.34 -4.45
CA ARG A 136 10.22 1.07 -5.06
C ARG A 136 9.54 -0.17 -4.44
N ARG A 137 10.29 -1.23 -4.12
CA ARG A 137 9.78 -2.38 -3.34
C ARG A 137 9.25 -1.93 -1.98
N ARG A 138 10.01 -1.10 -1.24
CA ARG A 138 9.59 -0.56 0.06
C ARG A 138 8.36 0.33 -0.05
N ASN A 139 8.28 1.17 -1.09
CA ASN A 139 7.13 2.03 -1.37
C ASN A 139 5.87 1.22 -1.58
N MET A 140 5.92 0.22 -2.45
CA MET A 140 4.79 -0.65 -2.73
C MET A 140 4.36 -1.41 -1.47
N MET A 141 5.30 -2.04 -0.75
CA MET A 141 5.02 -2.73 0.51
C MET A 141 4.40 -1.78 1.57
N ALA A 142 4.90 -0.56 1.68
CA ALA A 142 4.33 0.46 2.56
C ALA A 142 2.89 0.81 2.14
N THR A 143 2.63 1.07 0.86
CA THR A 143 1.28 1.34 0.35
C THR A 143 0.31 0.20 0.67
N LEU A 144 0.71 -1.05 0.47
CA LEU A 144 -0.10 -2.23 0.81
C LEU A 144 -0.45 -2.26 2.30
N MET A 145 0.52 -1.99 3.16
CA MET A 145 0.34 -2.03 4.62
C MET A 145 -0.35 -0.80 5.20
N LEU A 146 -0.45 0.29 4.45
CA LEU A 146 -1.14 1.52 4.86
C LEU A 146 -2.56 1.65 4.29
N ALA A 147 -2.92 0.85 3.29
CA ALA A 147 -4.26 0.84 2.74
C ALA A 147 -5.28 0.20 3.71
N GLN A 148 -6.52 0.70 3.70
CA GLN A 148 -7.65 0.03 4.33
C GLN A 148 -8.00 -1.26 3.57
N GLY A 149 -8.35 -2.30 4.32
CA GLY A 149 -8.63 -3.63 3.77
C GLY A 149 -7.75 -4.74 4.36
N THR A 150 -7.73 -5.90 3.72
CA THR A 150 -6.95 -7.05 4.13
C THR A 150 -5.73 -7.19 3.22
N PRO A 151 -4.51 -6.87 3.68
CA PRO A 151 -3.31 -7.03 2.86
C PRO A 151 -2.94 -8.51 2.71
N MET A 152 -2.54 -8.91 1.51
CA MET A 152 -1.96 -10.21 1.19
C MET A 152 -0.55 -10.02 0.63
N ILE A 153 0.39 -10.80 1.16
CA ILE A 153 1.79 -10.84 0.73
C ILE A 153 2.01 -12.20 0.06
N LEU A 154 2.66 -12.20 -1.11
CA LEU A 154 3.14 -13.42 -1.75
C LEU A 154 4.37 -13.94 -0.99
N ALA A 155 4.38 -15.22 -0.65
CA ALA A 155 5.50 -15.83 0.06
C ALA A 155 6.81 -15.66 -0.72
N GLY A 156 7.87 -15.21 -0.04
CA GLY A 156 9.19 -14.97 -0.62
C GLY A 156 9.41 -13.53 -1.09
N ASP A 157 8.37 -12.72 -1.28
CA ASP A 157 8.55 -11.29 -1.62
C ASP A 157 9.31 -10.54 -0.53
N GLU A 158 9.11 -10.91 0.73
CA GLU A 158 9.83 -10.38 1.89
C GLU A 158 11.32 -10.74 1.90
N LEU A 159 11.72 -11.78 1.17
CA LEU A 159 13.11 -12.23 1.01
C LEU A 159 13.73 -11.70 -0.29
N GLY A 160 12.94 -11.08 -1.17
CA GLY A 160 13.41 -10.68 -2.50
C GLY A 160 13.40 -11.82 -3.52
N ASN A 161 12.52 -12.80 -3.35
CA ASN A 161 12.36 -13.91 -4.28
C ASN A 161 12.14 -13.41 -5.72
N SER A 162 12.77 -14.09 -6.68
CA SER A 162 12.73 -13.76 -8.10
C SER A 162 12.56 -15.03 -8.92
N GLN A 163 11.63 -14.98 -9.87
CA GLN A 163 11.41 -16.01 -10.88
C GLN A 163 12.14 -15.64 -12.19
N ARG A 164 13.13 -14.74 -12.11
CA ARG A 164 13.99 -14.29 -13.22
C ARG A 164 13.22 -13.75 -14.42
N GLY A 165 12.09 -13.09 -14.16
CA GLY A 165 11.23 -12.54 -15.20
C GLY A 165 10.26 -13.58 -15.80
N ASN A 166 10.20 -14.81 -15.30
CA ASN A 166 9.06 -15.67 -15.56
C ASN A 166 7.86 -15.15 -14.75
N ASN A 167 6.74 -14.89 -15.41
CA ASN A 167 5.53 -14.36 -14.76
C ASN A 167 4.40 -15.40 -14.69
N ASN A 168 4.71 -16.64 -15.05
CA ASN A 168 3.79 -17.75 -15.13
C ASN A 168 4.55 -19.05 -14.84
N ALA A 169 5.20 -19.12 -13.67
CA ALA A 169 6.05 -20.26 -13.28
C ALA A 169 5.24 -21.52 -12.89
N TYR A 170 4.08 -21.76 -13.51
CA TYR A 170 3.13 -22.80 -13.13
C TYR A 170 3.67 -24.23 -13.30
N CYS A 171 4.56 -24.44 -14.27
CA CYS A 171 5.18 -25.74 -14.57
C CYS A 171 6.65 -25.84 -14.12
N GLN A 172 7.12 -24.87 -13.32
CA GLN A 172 8.52 -24.76 -12.91
C GLN A 172 8.73 -25.27 -11.48
N ASP A 173 8.73 -26.59 -11.29
CA ASP A 173 9.17 -27.20 -10.02
C ASP A 173 10.69 -27.33 -9.97
N ASN A 174 11.36 -26.18 -9.85
CA ASN A 174 12.82 -26.02 -9.79
C ASN A 174 13.19 -24.70 -9.11
N GLU A 175 14.46 -24.31 -9.15
CA GLU A 175 15.00 -23.08 -8.53
C GLU A 175 14.31 -21.79 -9.00
N THR A 176 13.58 -21.80 -10.12
CA THR A 176 12.74 -20.66 -10.55
C THR A 176 11.47 -20.54 -9.71
N GLY A 177 10.86 -21.66 -9.33
CA GLY A 177 9.61 -21.69 -8.55
C GLY A 177 9.85 -21.74 -7.03
N TRP A 178 10.99 -22.26 -6.60
CA TRP A 178 11.32 -22.40 -5.18
C TRP A 178 11.66 -21.05 -4.52
N VAL A 179 11.42 -20.95 -3.21
CA VAL A 179 11.83 -19.79 -2.41
C VAL A 179 13.31 -19.92 -2.08
N ASP A 180 14.11 -18.93 -2.50
CA ASP A 180 15.54 -18.85 -2.15
C ASP A 180 15.71 -18.28 -0.73
N TRP A 181 16.07 -19.16 0.20
CA TRP A 181 16.36 -18.79 1.60
C TRP A 181 17.82 -18.36 1.82
N ASP A 182 18.74 -18.82 0.96
CA ASP A 182 20.18 -18.63 1.14
C ASP A 182 20.61 -17.22 0.75
N HIS A 183 19.92 -16.59 -0.21
CA HIS A 183 20.20 -15.24 -0.70
C HIS A 183 19.14 -14.21 -0.28
N ALA A 184 18.53 -14.39 0.90
CA ALA A 184 17.50 -13.49 1.40
C ALA A 184 17.99 -12.04 1.60
N ASP A 185 17.18 -11.08 1.15
CA ASP A 185 17.37 -9.64 1.37
C ASP A 185 17.00 -9.25 2.81
N ALA A 186 17.97 -9.37 3.72
CA ALA A 186 17.77 -9.12 5.14
C ALA A 186 17.30 -7.70 5.47
N GLU A 187 17.76 -6.68 4.74
CA GLU A 187 17.34 -5.30 4.95
C GLU A 187 15.87 -5.09 4.58
N PHE A 188 15.44 -5.66 3.45
CA PHE A 188 14.04 -5.60 3.05
C PHE A 188 13.14 -6.41 3.99
N LEU A 189 13.58 -7.58 4.43
CA LEU A 189 12.87 -8.39 5.41
C LEU A 189 12.63 -7.62 6.72
N GLU A 190 13.66 -6.93 7.23
CA GLU A 190 13.52 -6.10 8.44
C GLU A 190 12.54 -4.95 8.23
N PHE A 191 12.58 -4.30 7.05
CA PHE A 191 11.58 -3.30 6.69
C PHE A 191 10.15 -3.89 6.69
N CYS A 192 9.95 -5.06 6.07
CA CYS A 192 8.67 -5.78 6.06
C CYS A 192 8.17 -6.06 7.48
N ARG A 193 9.04 -6.57 8.37
CA ARG A 193 8.70 -6.82 9.78
C ARG A 193 8.25 -5.55 10.48
N ARG A 194 8.97 -4.44 10.29
CA ARG A 194 8.65 -3.15 10.88
C ARG A 194 7.33 -2.58 10.41
N ILE A 195 7.04 -2.60 9.10
CA ILE A 195 5.79 -2.04 8.58
C ILE A 195 4.58 -2.90 8.94
N VAL A 196 4.74 -4.22 9.01
CA VAL A 196 3.70 -5.14 9.51
C VAL A 196 3.46 -4.88 11.01
N ALA A 197 4.51 -4.72 11.81
CA ALA A 197 4.40 -4.38 13.22
C ALA A 197 3.71 -3.02 13.42
N PHE A 198 4.05 -2.02 12.59
CA PHE A 198 3.39 -0.72 12.55
C PHE A 198 1.89 -0.88 12.29
N ARG A 199 1.48 -1.57 11.21
CA ARG A 199 0.05 -1.83 10.91
C ARG A 199 -0.66 -2.56 12.05
N ARG A 200 0.00 -3.50 12.72
CA ARG A 200 -0.58 -4.22 13.87
C ARG A 200 -0.77 -3.30 15.07
N ARG A 201 0.21 -2.44 15.35
CA ARG A 201 0.12 -1.47 16.44
C ARG A 201 -1.00 -0.47 16.23
N HIS A 202 -1.29 -0.11 14.96
CA HIS A 202 -2.23 0.94 14.61
C HIS A 202 -3.60 0.45 14.12
N PRO A 203 -4.66 0.40 14.98
CA PRO A 203 -6.00 -0.06 14.57
C PRO A 203 -6.66 0.81 13.51
N ILE A 204 -6.24 2.08 13.35
CA ILE A 204 -6.73 2.99 12.30
C ILE A 204 -6.55 2.38 10.89
N LEU A 205 -5.58 1.48 10.70
CA LEU A 205 -5.32 0.82 9.42
C LEU A 205 -6.10 -0.50 9.22
N ARG A 206 -6.78 -1.00 10.27
CA ARG A 206 -7.43 -2.31 10.31
C ARG A 206 -8.91 -2.21 10.68
N GLN A 207 -9.53 -1.09 10.33
CA GLN A 207 -10.90 -0.79 10.69
C GLN A 207 -11.87 -1.61 9.84
N LYS A 208 -13.01 -1.99 10.43
CA LYS A 208 -14.08 -2.70 9.71
C LYS A 208 -14.96 -1.76 8.87
N ARG A 209 -14.96 -0.46 9.19
CA ARG A 209 -15.78 0.55 8.50
C ARG A 209 -14.94 1.35 7.54
N PHE A 210 -15.55 1.77 6.44
CA PHE A 210 -14.93 2.62 5.44
C PHE A 210 -14.75 4.05 5.96
N LEU A 211 -13.78 4.75 5.37
CA LEU A 211 -13.53 6.16 5.60
C LEU A 211 -14.23 6.98 4.50
N HIS A 212 -15.02 7.97 4.88
CA HIS A 212 -15.86 8.73 3.93
C HIS A 212 -15.61 10.24 3.93
N SER A 213 -14.54 10.69 4.59
CA SER A 213 -14.28 12.12 4.83
C SER A 213 -15.49 12.79 5.52
N ARG A 214 -16.10 12.09 6.49
CA ARG A 214 -17.26 12.56 7.26
C ARG A 214 -16.88 12.89 8.69
N SER A 215 -17.59 13.86 9.28
CA SER A 215 -17.39 14.24 10.68
C SER A 215 -17.65 13.08 11.63
N ARG A 216 -16.73 12.90 12.58
CA ARG A 216 -16.80 11.88 13.62
C ARG A 216 -17.64 12.40 14.79
N VAL A 217 -18.32 11.48 15.46
CA VAL A 217 -19.15 11.78 16.64
C VAL A 217 -18.31 12.17 17.87
N ILE A 218 -17.09 11.66 17.98
CA ILE A 218 -16.23 11.86 19.16
C ILE A 218 -15.71 13.29 19.31
N ASP A 219 -15.37 13.95 18.20
CA ASP A 219 -14.66 15.24 18.22
C ASP A 219 -15.02 16.18 17.05
N GLY A 220 -15.96 15.79 16.17
CA GLY A 220 -16.38 16.61 15.03
C GLY A 220 -15.40 16.68 13.85
N GLN A 221 -14.15 16.20 14.01
CA GLN A 221 -13.17 16.15 12.92
C GLN A 221 -13.58 15.13 11.86
N VAL A 222 -13.16 15.29 10.60
CA VAL A 222 -13.45 14.26 9.58
C VAL A 222 -12.52 13.05 9.72
N ASP A 223 -13.03 11.89 9.34
CA ASP A 223 -12.30 10.61 9.46
C ASP A 223 -11.15 10.43 8.46
N LEU A 224 -11.12 11.22 7.38
CA LEU A 224 -10.07 11.22 6.37
C LEU A 224 -9.94 12.60 5.72
N PHE A 225 -8.76 13.21 5.82
CA PHE A 225 -8.40 14.36 4.99
C PHE A 225 -7.38 13.94 3.92
N TRP A 226 -7.58 14.44 2.71
CA TRP A 226 -6.58 14.39 1.66
C TRP A 226 -5.93 15.76 1.55
N ARG A 227 -4.61 15.83 1.64
CA ARG A 227 -3.85 17.07 1.69
C ARG A 227 -2.79 17.15 0.61
N ARG A 228 -2.52 18.39 0.21
CA ARG A 228 -1.40 18.79 -0.65
C ARG A 228 -0.12 18.96 0.17
N ALA A 229 1.01 19.18 -0.52
CA ALA A 229 2.31 19.41 0.12
C ALA A 229 2.33 20.65 1.03
N ASP A 230 1.55 21.69 0.72
CA ASP A 230 1.42 22.91 1.54
C ASP A 230 0.55 22.72 2.80
N GLY A 231 -0.03 21.55 3.01
CA GLY A 231 -0.87 21.23 4.16
C GLY A 231 -2.35 21.55 3.96
N GLU A 232 -2.71 22.19 2.85
CA GLU A 232 -4.10 22.49 2.50
C GLU A 232 -4.86 21.23 2.08
N VAL A 233 -6.18 21.22 2.30
CA VAL A 233 -7.06 20.12 1.89
C VAL A 233 -7.23 20.14 0.36
N MET A 234 -7.21 18.97 -0.26
CA MET A 234 -7.38 18.85 -1.72
C MET A 234 -8.77 19.33 -2.16
N SER A 235 -8.78 20.24 -3.13
CA SER A 235 -9.97 20.71 -3.84
C SER A 235 -10.29 19.85 -5.07
N GLU A 236 -11.49 20.01 -5.65
CA GLU A 236 -11.88 19.28 -6.87
C GLU A 236 -10.93 19.53 -8.07
N PRO A 237 -10.46 20.77 -8.34
CA PRO A 237 -9.40 21.00 -9.34
C PRO A 237 -8.12 20.21 -9.06
N ASP A 238 -7.70 20.08 -7.80
CA ASP A 238 -6.49 19.33 -7.44
C ASP A 238 -6.65 17.82 -7.75
N TRP A 239 -7.84 17.27 -7.53
CA TRP A 239 -8.15 15.88 -7.86
C TRP A 239 -8.16 15.60 -9.37
N ASN A 240 -8.47 16.62 -10.16
CA ASN A 240 -8.48 16.56 -11.62
C ASN A 240 -7.11 16.92 -12.25
N ASN A 241 -6.13 17.30 -11.43
CA ASN A 241 -4.76 17.56 -11.90
C ASN A 241 -4.04 16.24 -12.22
N LEU A 242 -3.96 15.92 -13.51
CA LEU A 242 -3.31 14.70 -14.03
C LEU A 242 -1.80 14.65 -13.71
N GLY A 243 -1.17 15.80 -13.41
CA GLY A 243 0.24 15.93 -13.06
C GLY A 243 0.53 15.85 -11.55
N GLN A 244 -0.48 15.69 -10.69
CA GLN A 244 -0.27 15.57 -9.25
C GLN A 244 0.52 14.27 -8.94
N LYS A 245 1.70 14.40 -8.34
CA LYS A 245 2.58 13.25 -8.00
C LYS A 245 2.71 12.96 -6.50
N LEU A 246 2.24 13.88 -5.67
CA LEU A 246 2.28 13.77 -4.22
C LEU A 246 0.87 13.82 -3.64
N ILE A 247 0.57 12.95 -2.69
CA ILE A 247 -0.68 13.01 -1.94
C ILE A 247 -0.44 12.62 -0.49
N ALA A 248 -1.05 13.36 0.43
CA ALA A 248 -1.01 13.04 1.85
C ALA A 248 -2.41 12.67 2.37
N ALA A 249 -2.49 11.61 3.16
CA ALA A 249 -3.69 11.12 3.81
C ALA A 249 -3.57 11.30 5.32
N GLU A 250 -4.42 12.13 5.90
CA GLU A 250 -4.64 12.22 7.34
C GLU A 250 -5.79 11.28 7.70
N MET A 251 -5.45 10.08 8.19
CA MET A 251 -6.40 9.03 8.53
C MET A 251 -6.72 9.03 10.02
N ARG A 252 -8.00 8.91 10.34
CA ARG A 252 -8.50 8.81 11.71
C ARG A 252 -9.46 7.63 11.84
N VAL A 253 -9.97 7.39 13.03
CA VAL A 253 -11.02 6.38 13.26
C VAL A 253 -12.26 6.76 12.44
N ALA A 254 -12.86 5.78 11.76
CA ALA A 254 -14.02 5.97 10.87
C ALA A 254 -15.19 6.61 11.61
N SER A 255 -15.86 7.54 10.95
CA SER A 255 -16.97 8.34 11.50
C SER A 255 -18.11 7.51 12.09
N GLY A 256 -18.40 6.34 11.53
CA GLY A 256 -19.43 5.44 12.06
C GLY A 256 -19.05 4.71 13.35
N THR A 257 -17.81 4.82 13.86
CA THR A 257 -17.32 4.11 15.05
C THR A 257 -17.99 4.62 16.33
N PRO A 258 -18.66 3.75 17.13
CA PRO A 258 -19.20 4.15 18.42
C PRO A 258 -18.13 4.77 19.32
N ASP A 259 -18.54 5.78 20.09
CA ASP A 259 -17.66 6.57 20.94
C ASP A 259 -16.82 5.71 21.91
N TYR A 260 -17.43 4.69 22.52
CA TYR A 260 -16.72 3.79 23.44
C TYR A 260 -15.59 2.99 22.78
N LEU A 261 -15.72 2.62 21.50
CA LEU A 261 -14.65 1.97 20.74
C LEU A 261 -13.62 3.01 20.28
N ALA A 262 -14.08 4.16 19.79
CA ALA A 262 -13.20 5.23 19.34
C ALA A 262 -12.25 5.70 20.46
N ARG A 263 -12.74 5.82 21.69
CA ARG A 263 -11.92 6.19 22.87
C ARG A 263 -10.97 5.07 23.34
N ALA A 264 -11.33 3.81 23.12
CA ALA A 264 -10.48 2.67 23.48
C ALA A 264 -9.27 2.54 22.54
N HIS A 265 -9.43 2.93 21.28
CA HIS A 265 -8.35 3.03 20.29
C HIS A 265 -7.66 4.39 20.45
N ARG A 266 -6.74 4.50 21.42
CA ARG A 266 -5.95 5.70 21.80
C ARG A 266 -5.03 6.27 20.71
N GLU A 267 -5.43 6.20 19.45
CA GLU A 267 -4.68 6.70 18.31
C GLU A 267 -5.46 7.82 17.66
N ASP A 268 -4.89 9.01 17.67
CA ASP A 268 -5.66 10.21 17.35
C ASP A 268 -5.65 10.52 15.84
N ALA A 269 -4.56 10.18 15.13
CA ALA A 269 -4.44 10.24 13.67
C ALA A 269 -3.15 9.59 13.15
N LEU A 270 -3.17 9.18 11.88
CA LEU A 270 -1.99 8.87 11.08
C LEU A 270 -1.89 9.84 9.91
N PHE A 271 -0.68 10.28 9.58
CA PHE A 271 -0.40 11.09 8.40
C PHE A 271 0.52 10.33 7.46
N ALA A 272 -0.01 9.84 6.35
CA ALA A 272 0.74 9.06 5.35
C ALA A 272 0.90 9.86 4.06
N ILE A 273 2.14 10.04 3.62
CA ILE A 273 2.51 10.79 2.43
C ILE A 273 3.02 9.79 1.38
N PHE A 274 2.48 9.88 0.17
CA PHE A 274 2.89 9.09 -0.98
C PHE A 274 3.41 10.04 -2.05
N ASN A 275 4.69 9.88 -2.43
CA ASN A 275 5.35 10.75 -3.39
C ASN A 275 6.01 9.91 -4.49
N VAL A 276 5.54 10.03 -5.73
CA VAL A 276 6.19 9.51 -6.95
C VAL A 276 6.82 10.63 -7.79
N GLY A 277 6.94 11.82 -7.20
CA GLY A 277 7.57 12.99 -7.80
C GLY A 277 9.00 13.20 -7.32
N GLY A 278 9.49 14.43 -7.50
CA GLY A 278 10.76 14.87 -6.97
C GLY A 278 10.75 15.06 -5.45
N PRO A 279 11.88 15.42 -4.83
CA PRO A 279 11.91 15.77 -3.42
C PRO A 279 11.03 16.99 -3.14
N ASP A 280 10.31 16.98 -2.02
CA ASP A 280 9.38 18.05 -1.65
C ASP A 280 9.36 18.27 -0.13
N LEU A 281 8.90 19.44 0.30
CA LEU A 281 8.72 19.78 1.71
C LEU A 281 7.22 19.77 2.03
N VAL A 282 6.80 18.87 2.91
CA VAL A 282 5.39 18.70 3.25
C VAL A 282 5.07 19.34 4.60
N MET A 283 4.13 20.27 4.62
CA MET A 283 3.60 20.90 5.81
C MET A 283 2.66 19.94 6.55
N LEU A 284 2.87 19.79 7.85
CA LEU A 284 2.03 18.93 8.68
C LEU A 284 0.81 19.70 9.18
N PRO A 285 -0.33 19.02 9.41
CA PRO A 285 -1.51 19.63 10.00
C PRO A 285 -1.19 20.22 11.38
N GLU A 286 -1.75 21.41 11.67
CA GLU A 286 -1.64 22.03 12.99
C GLU A 286 -2.28 21.15 14.07
N LEU A 287 -1.64 21.10 15.23
CA LEU A 287 -2.03 20.25 16.35
C LEU A 287 -2.26 21.08 17.62
N PRO A 288 -3.12 20.60 18.53
CA PRO A 288 -3.15 21.08 19.92
C PRO A 288 -1.78 20.94 20.60
N LEU A 289 -1.52 21.79 21.61
CA LEU A 289 -0.21 21.88 22.30
C LEU A 289 0.23 20.59 23.02
N ASP A 290 -0.69 19.69 23.34
CA ASP A 290 -0.44 18.41 24.02
C ASP A 290 -0.19 17.24 23.04
N ARG A 291 0.01 17.54 21.77
CA ARG A 291 0.19 16.56 20.70
C ARG A 291 1.35 16.92 19.77
N CYS A 292 2.00 15.89 19.23
CA CYS A 292 3.04 16.04 18.21
C CYS A 292 2.97 14.93 17.16
N TRP A 293 3.46 15.23 15.96
CA TRP A 293 3.67 14.22 14.93
C TRP A 293 5.03 13.54 15.16
N VAL A 294 5.03 12.21 15.20
CA VAL A 294 6.24 11.39 15.27
C VAL A 294 6.41 10.65 13.96
N LEU A 295 7.55 10.84 13.31
CA LEU A 295 7.91 10.17 12.07
C LEU A 295 8.30 8.71 12.36
N HIS A 296 7.56 7.73 11.85
CA HIS A 296 7.81 6.30 12.11
C HIS A 296 8.38 5.55 10.92
N VAL A 297 7.97 5.94 9.71
CA VAL A 297 8.33 5.24 8.47
C VAL A 297 8.80 6.25 7.43
N ASP A 298 9.92 5.95 6.80
CA ASP A 298 10.43 6.64 5.62
C ASP A 298 11.13 5.59 4.73
N THR A 299 10.60 5.36 3.53
CA THR A 299 11.12 4.32 2.62
C THR A 299 12.45 4.70 1.97
N ALA A 300 12.81 5.99 1.97
CA ALA A 300 14.13 6.46 1.55
C ALA A 300 15.17 6.32 2.68
N ARG A 301 14.71 6.23 3.94
CA ARG A 301 15.56 6.01 5.12
C ARG A 301 15.06 4.78 5.89
N PRO A 302 15.25 3.54 5.38
CA PRO A 302 14.69 2.34 5.99
C PRO A 302 15.18 2.13 7.44
N GLY A 303 16.39 2.56 7.79
CA GLY A 303 16.93 2.50 9.15
C GLY A 303 16.46 3.61 10.11
N LEU A 304 15.49 4.44 9.71
CA LEU A 304 15.02 5.56 10.52
C LEU A 304 14.54 5.10 11.91
N VAL A 305 15.05 5.77 12.96
CA VAL A 305 14.52 5.66 14.32
C VAL A 305 13.40 6.70 14.51
N PRO A 306 12.25 6.31 15.12
CA PRO A 306 11.15 7.24 15.32
C PRO A 306 11.55 8.48 16.10
N HIS A 307 11.18 9.65 15.57
CA HIS A 307 11.48 10.94 16.20
C HIS A 307 10.40 11.96 15.89
N ARG A 308 10.32 13.00 16.73
CA ARG A 308 9.35 14.09 16.54
C ARG A 308 9.67 14.88 15.28
N ALA A 309 8.66 15.09 14.46
CA ALA A 309 8.75 15.95 13.30
C ALA A 309 8.56 17.42 13.71
N SER A 310 9.20 18.32 12.96
CA SER A 310 8.89 19.74 12.97
C SER A 310 7.56 20.03 12.26
N ARG A 311 7.17 21.31 12.15
CA ARG A 311 5.98 21.75 11.38
C ARG A 311 5.93 21.28 9.92
N ALA A 312 7.07 20.88 9.38
CA ALA A 312 7.21 20.33 8.05
C ALA A 312 8.15 19.14 8.07
N VAL A 313 8.01 18.24 7.09
CA VAL A 313 8.86 17.08 6.88
C VAL A 313 9.42 17.07 5.47
N GLN A 314 10.73 16.83 5.34
CA GLN A 314 11.35 16.63 4.04
C GLN A 314 10.99 15.23 3.52
N VAL A 315 10.44 15.18 2.32
CA VAL A 315 10.07 13.94 1.64
C VAL A 315 10.99 13.76 0.44
N ALA A 316 11.63 12.60 0.33
CA ALA A 316 12.51 12.30 -0.79
C ALA A 316 11.69 11.99 -2.06
N ALA A 317 12.34 12.05 -3.22
CA ALA A 317 11.77 11.52 -4.46
C ALA A 317 11.48 10.03 -4.32
N ASP A 318 10.37 9.59 -4.93
CA ASP A 318 9.90 8.21 -4.92
C ASP A 318 9.90 7.61 -3.51
N SER A 319 9.13 8.18 -2.59
CA SER A 319 9.11 7.72 -1.21
C SER A 319 7.71 7.74 -0.57
N VAL A 320 7.58 6.93 0.48
CA VAL A 320 6.44 6.92 1.38
C VAL A 320 6.93 7.31 2.76
N VAL A 321 6.23 8.27 3.37
CA VAL A 321 6.54 8.77 4.70
C VAL A 321 5.30 8.66 5.58
N VAL A 322 5.44 8.17 6.81
CA VAL A 322 4.31 8.02 7.74
C VAL A 322 4.64 8.61 9.10
N LEU A 323 3.73 9.44 9.58
CA LEU A 323 3.75 10.01 10.91
C LEU A 323 2.54 9.52 11.72
N ALA A 324 2.75 9.31 13.02
CA ALA A 324 1.67 9.02 13.96
C ALA A 324 1.51 10.21 14.91
N LEU A 325 0.26 10.52 15.24
CA LEU A 325 -0.07 11.54 16.22
C LEU A 325 0.12 10.96 17.63
N GLU A 326 1.02 11.54 18.42
CA GLU A 326 1.37 11.05 19.75
C GLU A 326 1.25 12.16 20.82
N PRO A 327 0.95 11.79 22.08
CA PRO A 327 0.97 12.73 23.20
C PRO A 327 2.32 13.40 23.36
N GLN A 328 2.31 14.72 23.49
CA GLN A 328 3.48 15.50 23.86
C GLN A 328 3.40 15.80 25.37
N PRO A 329 4.42 15.45 26.17
CA PRO A 329 4.50 15.89 27.55
C PRO A 329 4.58 17.42 27.56
N ILE A 330 3.60 18.06 28.19
CA ILE A 330 3.58 19.50 28.42
C ILE A 330 4.74 19.79 29.37
N VAL A 331 5.82 20.39 28.87
CA VAL A 331 6.85 20.95 29.74
C VAL A 331 6.24 22.21 30.35
N PRO A 332 6.01 22.28 31.67
CA PRO A 332 5.53 23.53 32.28
C PRO A 332 6.57 24.62 31.97
N ARG A 333 6.11 25.75 31.42
CA ARG A 333 6.98 26.93 31.26
C ARG A 333 7.45 27.37 32.66
N PRO A 334 8.73 27.69 32.84
CA PRO A 334 9.28 28.14 34.11
C PRO A 334 8.66 29.46 34.58
#